data_AF-A0A814P509-F1
#
_entry.id   AF-A0A814P509-F1
#
_cell.length_a   1.000
_cell.length_b   1.000
_cell.length_c   1.000
_cell.angle_alpha   90.00
_cell.angle_beta   90.00
_cell.angle_gamma   90.00
#
_symmetry.space_group_name_H-M   'P 1'
#
loop_
_entity.id
_entity.type
_entity.pdbx_description
1 polymer ?
#
loop_
_entity_poly.entity_id
_entity_poly.type
_entity_poly.pdbx_seq_one_letter_code
_entity_poly.pdbx_strand_id
1 'polypeptide(L)'
;MFHRINWLKQRWRLLLILLTPLVLLPIPIIGKSSQARCGYIVLILTVYWVFEAIPLPVTSLLPLALFPMAGILPAETVAPHYFKDIITLFFGSMSLAYAVESVNLHRRIALFVLSLVGTSSKWSMAGIMGVTAFLSMWMNNTAATSSMIPVAMAVTNELESYSKVAITTANGK
;
A
#
# COMPACT_ATOMS: atom_id res chain seq x y z
N MET A 1 5.21 6.91 -33.77
CA MET A 1 4.34 7.80 -32.97
C MET A 1 4.13 7.29 -31.54
N PHE A 2 3.91 5.99 -31.31
CA PHE A 2 3.70 5.40 -29.98
C PHE A 2 4.89 5.48 -29.01
N HIS A 3 6.14 5.48 -29.48
CA HIS A 3 7.31 5.63 -28.60
C HIS A 3 7.35 7.00 -27.89
N ARG A 4 7.06 8.12 -28.58
CA ARG A 4 7.11 9.47 -27.96
C ARG A 4 6.09 9.65 -26.81
N ILE A 5 4.95 8.96 -26.88
CA ILE A 5 3.90 9.00 -25.85
C ILE A 5 4.34 8.30 -24.56
N ASN A 6 5.03 7.16 -24.65
CA ASN A 6 5.58 6.49 -23.47
C ASN A 6 6.74 7.28 -22.86
N TRP A 7 7.55 7.98 -23.67
CA TRP A 7 8.59 8.89 -23.18
C TRP A 7 8.02 10.10 -22.41
N LEU A 8 6.90 10.68 -22.86
CA LEU A 8 6.16 11.74 -22.13
C LEU A 8 5.50 11.19 -20.86
N LYS A 9 4.91 9.99 -20.91
CA LYS A 9 4.40 9.23 -19.74
C LYS A 9 5.50 8.74 -18.78
N GLN A 10 6.76 8.76 -19.18
CA GLN A 10 7.89 8.53 -18.27
C GLN A 10 8.39 9.85 -17.65
N ARG A 11 8.30 10.98 -18.40
CA ARG A 11 8.84 12.29 -18.00
C ARG A 11 7.87 13.19 -17.22
N TRP A 12 6.55 12.97 -17.25
CA TRP A 12 5.58 13.83 -16.54
C TRP A 12 5.85 13.90 -15.03
N ARG A 13 6.38 12.82 -14.43
CA ARG A 13 6.82 12.82 -13.02
C ARG A 13 7.95 13.82 -12.77
N LEU A 14 8.93 13.87 -13.67
CA LEU A 14 10.04 14.83 -13.61
C LEU A 14 9.55 16.27 -13.81
N LEU A 15 8.58 16.47 -14.71
CA LEU A 15 7.94 17.77 -14.89
C LEU A 15 7.22 18.20 -13.62
N LEU A 16 6.45 17.32 -12.98
CA LEU A 16 5.79 17.61 -11.71
C LEU A 16 6.80 17.98 -10.61
N ILE A 17 7.91 17.24 -10.49
CA ILE A 17 8.98 17.52 -9.50
C ILE A 17 9.60 18.90 -9.70
N LEU A 18 9.74 19.36 -10.95
CA LEU A 18 10.30 20.68 -11.25
C LEU A 18 9.26 21.80 -11.15
N LEU A 19 8.01 21.55 -11.57
CA LEU A 19 6.95 22.55 -11.59
C LEU A 19 6.38 22.85 -10.20
N THR A 20 6.24 21.85 -9.32
CA THR A 20 5.65 22.06 -7.99
C THR A 20 6.41 23.06 -7.12
N PRO A 21 7.74 22.99 -6.96
CA PRO A 21 8.46 24.00 -6.18
C PRO A 21 8.46 25.37 -6.87
N LEU A 22 8.40 25.41 -8.21
CA LEU A 22 8.38 26.64 -9.01
C LEU A 22 7.05 27.39 -8.88
N VAL A 23 5.93 26.66 -8.88
CA VAL A 23 4.58 27.25 -8.75
C VAL A 23 4.32 27.68 -7.30
N LEU A 24 4.84 26.95 -6.32
CA LEU A 24 4.64 27.26 -4.90
C LEU A 24 5.64 28.30 -4.35
N LEU A 25 6.67 28.67 -5.12
CA LEU A 25 7.72 29.62 -4.76
C LEU A 25 7.23 31.01 -4.30
N PRO A 26 6.07 31.55 -4.76
CA PRO A 26 5.54 32.82 -4.25
C PRO A 26 5.21 32.79 -2.74
N ILE A 27 4.90 31.61 -2.18
CA ILE A 27 4.46 31.45 -0.78
C ILE A 27 5.56 31.88 0.23
N PRO A 28 6.79 31.34 0.17
CA PRO A 28 7.88 31.76 1.07
C PRO A 28 8.43 33.16 0.75
N ILE A 29 8.19 33.71 -0.45
CA ILE A 29 8.65 35.04 -0.85
C ILE A 29 7.76 36.13 -0.26
N ILE A 30 6.43 35.93 -0.30
CA ILE A 30 5.44 36.89 0.19
C ILE A 30 5.33 36.80 1.71
N GLY A 31 5.32 35.59 2.27
CA GLY A 31 5.36 35.36 3.71
C GLY A 31 6.80 35.08 4.18
N LYS A 32 7.53 36.09 4.67
CA LYS A 32 8.89 35.90 5.23
C LYS A 32 8.91 35.16 6.58
N SER A 33 7.79 34.63 7.04
CA SER A 33 7.65 33.95 8.32
C SER A 33 8.15 32.50 8.26
N SER A 34 8.59 31.95 9.40
CA SER A 34 9.00 30.55 9.50
C SER A 34 7.85 29.59 9.17
N GLN A 35 6.61 29.97 9.49
CA GLN A 35 5.41 29.18 9.18
C GLN A 35 5.17 29.06 7.66
N ALA A 36 5.42 30.12 6.88
CA ALA A 36 5.22 30.09 5.43
C ALA A 36 6.21 29.14 4.73
N ARG A 37 7.46 29.06 5.22
CA ARG A 37 8.47 28.10 4.71
C ARG A 37 8.09 26.66 5.04
N CYS A 38 7.54 26.41 6.24
CA CYS A 38 7.03 25.10 6.62
C CYS A 38 5.85 24.70 5.72
N GLY A 39 4.88 25.59 5.53
CA GLY A 39 3.73 25.35 4.65
C GLY A 39 4.14 25.07 3.20
N TYR A 40 5.14 25.79 2.67
CA TYR A 40 5.69 25.55 1.34
C TYR A 40 6.21 24.11 1.17
N ILE A 41 7.01 23.63 2.12
CA ILE A 41 7.57 22.27 2.05
C ILE A 41 6.47 21.22 2.21
N VAL A 42 5.53 21.40 3.15
CA VAL A 42 4.40 20.48 3.34
C VAL A 42 3.52 20.38 2.09
N LEU A 43 3.29 21.49 1.38
CA LEU A 43 2.54 21.49 0.13
C LEU A 43 3.27 20.73 -0.97
N ILE A 44 4.59 20.92 -1.12
CA ILE A 44 5.40 20.15 -2.07
C ILE A 44 5.29 18.65 -1.77
N LEU A 45 5.45 18.26 -0.51
CA LEU A 45 5.40 16.86 -0.09
C LEU A 45 4.01 16.25 -0.32
N THR A 46 2.94 17.01 -0.04
CA THR A 46 1.56 16.58 -0.31
C THR A 46 1.36 16.27 -1.78
N VAL A 47 1.84 17.14 -2.67
CA VAL A 47 1.73 16.89 -4.12
C VAL A 47 2.57 15.67 -4.52
N TYR A 48 3.76 15.49 -3.96
CA TYR A 48 4.58 14.30 -4.25
C TYR A 48 3.97 13.00 -3.75
N TRP A 49 3.25 13.03 -2.62
CA TRP A 49 2.49 11.88 -2.12
C TRP A 49 1.28 11.55 -2.99
N VAL A 50 0.45 12.54 -3.32
CA VAL A 50 -0.79 12.31 -4.10
C VAL A 50 -0.50 11.80 -5.51
N PHE A 51 0.53 12.33 -6.15
CA PHE A 51 0.88 11.97 -7.53
C PHE A 51 1.94 10.87 -7.64
N GLU A 52 2.43 10.34 -6.51
CA GLU A 52 3.54 9.38 -6.44
C GLU A 52 4.70 9.76 -7.39
N ALA A 53 5.06 11.05 -7.39
CA ALA A 53 6.05 11.59 -8.33
C ALA A 53 7.44 10.94 -8.10
N ILE A 54 7.74 10.67 -6.84
CA ILE A 54 8.93 9.99 -6.33
C ILE A 54 8.44 8.82 -5.45
N PRO A 55 9.18 7.69 -5.35
CA PRO A 55 8.83 6.61 -4.43
C PRO A 55 8.49 7.13 -3.02
N LEU A 56 7.37 6.68 -2.46
CA LEU A 56 6.86 7.12 -1.15
C LEU A 56 7.94 7.14 -0.04
N PRO A 57 8.85 6.14 0.08
CA PRO A 57 9.89 6.17 1.10
C PRO A 57 10.85 7.36 0.94
N VAL A 58 11.21 7.69 -0.29
CA VAL A 58 12.13 8.80 -0.60
C VAL A 58 11.44 10.13 -0.32
N THR A 59 10.17 10.28 -0.74
CA THR A 59 9.37 11.48 -0.44
C THR A 59 9.25 11.71 1.05
N SER A 60 9.02 10.66 1.84
CA SER A 60 8.93 10.75 3.30
C SER A 60 10.25 11.11 3.98
N LEU A 61 11.40 10.90 3.34
CA LEU A 61 12.72 11.30 3.84
C LEU A 61 13.10 12.74 3.47
N LEU A 62 12.47 13.35 2.47
CA LEU A 62 12.75 14.73 2.05
C LEU A 62 12.66 15.77 3.17
N PRO A 63 11.70 15.73 4.12
CA PRO A 63 11.66 16.69 5.24
C PRO A 63 12.96 16.75 6.05
N LEU A 64 13.65 15.61 6.19
CA LEU A 64 14.91 15.50 6.93
C LEU A 64 16.00 16.42 6.36
N ALA A 65 16.02 16.61 5.04
CA ALA A 65 16.96 17.51 4.36
C ALA A 65 16.37 18.91 4.14
N LEU A 66 15.10 18.99 3.73
CA LEU A 66 14.46 20.25 3.35
C LEU A 66 14.20 21.17 4.54
N PHE A 67 13.86 20.64 5.73
CA PHE A 67 13.62 21.48 6.91
C PHE A 67 14.89 22.18 7.44
N PRO A 68 16.05 21.51 7.55
CA PRO A 68 17.31 22.18 7.87
C PRO A 68 17.78 23.14 6.77
N MET A 69 17.65 22.76 5.49
CA MET A 69 18.05 23.62 4.37
C MET A 69 17.22 24.92 4.28
N ALA A 70 15.94 24.87 4.65
CA ALA A 70 15.08 26.06 4.72
C ALA A 70 15.25 26.88 6.00
N GLY A 71 16.12 26.44 6.93
CA GLY A 71 16.38 27.10 8.22
C GLY A 71 15.17 27.10 9.15
N ILE A 72 14.29 26.09 9.06
CA ILE A 72 13.06 25.98 9.86
C ILE A 72 13.36 25.26 11.18
N LEU A 73 13.99 24.09 11.09
CA LEU A 73 14.32 23.22 12.22
C LEU A 73 15.71 22.59 11.99
N PRO A 74 16.56 22.50 13.02
CA PRO A 74 17.86 21.82 12.90
C PRO A 74 17.68 20.31 12.69
N ALA A 75 18.65 19.68 12.01
CA ALA A 75 18.60 18.24 11.71
C ALA A 75 18.51 17.38 12.98
N GLU A 76 19.12 17.84 14.08
CA GLU A 76 19.11 17.17 15.39
C GLU A 76 17.71 17.05 16.00
N THR A 77 16.79 17.96 15.68
CA THR A 77 15.40 17.88 16.18
C THR A 77 14.50 17.09 15.22
N VAL A 78 14.80 17.10 13.92
CA VAL A 78 14.00 16.39 12.91
C VAL A 78 14.34 14.89 12.86
N ALA A 79 15.61 14.52 12.97
CA ALA A 79 16.06 13.13 12.85
C ALA A 79 15.43 12.15 13.87
N PRO A 80 15.30 12.49 15.17
CA PRO A 80 14.69 11.60 16.16
C PRO A 80 13.23 11.24 15.85
N HIS A 81 12.50 12.09 15.11
CA HIS A 81 11.12 11.80 14.73
C HIS A 81 10.99 10.61 13.77
N TYR A 82 12.06 10.26 13.04
CA TYR A 82 12.09 9.11 12.14
C TYR A 82 12.42 7.78 12.85
N PHE A 83 12.94 7.83 14.08
CA PHE A 83 13.35 6.66 14.86
C PHE A 83 12.54 6.52 16.15
N LYS A 84 11.24 6.83 16.09
CA LYS A 84 10.33 6.63 17.22
C LYS A 84 10.10 5.15 17.49
N ASP A 85 9.87 4.82 18.76
CA ASP A 85 9.57 3.44 19.22
C ASP A 85 8.45 2.77 18.43
N ILE A 86 7.47 3.54 17.96
CA ILE A 86 6.36 3.07 17.13
C ILE A 86 6.87 2.42 15.83
N ILE A 87 7.88 3.01 15.19
CA ILE A 87 8.45 2.50 13.94
C ILE A 87 9.22 1.20 14.21
N THR A 88 10.00 1.15 15.30
CA THR A 88 10.71 -0.05 15.75
C THR A 88 9.73 -1.19 16.09
N LEU A 89 8.64 -0.88 16.78
CA LEU A 89 7.57 -1.85 17.09
C LEU A 89 6.90 -2.38 15.83
N PHE A 90 6.66 -1.50 14.84
CA PHE A 90 6.10 -1.87 13.55
C PHE A 90 7.02 -2.80 12.74
N PHE A 91 8.33 -2.54 12.74
CA PHE A 91 9.30 -3.47 12.16
C PHE A 91 9.33 -4.82 12.89
N GLY A 92 9.19 -4.81 14.21
CA GLY A 92 9.07 -6.02 15.03
C GLY A 92 7.83 -6.84 14.68
N SER A 93 6.66 -6.19 14.56
CA SER A 93 5.41 -6.88 14.20
C SER A 93 5.44 -7.45 12.78
N MET A 94 6.01 -6.72 11.82
CA MET A 94 6.23 -7.22 10.45
C MET A 94 7.16 -8.44 10.42
N SER A 95 8.26 -8.40 11.20
CA SER A 95 9.20 -9.51 11.28
C SER A 95 8.56 -10.75 11.91
N LEU A 96 7.75 -10.58 12.95
CA LEU A 96 6.97 -11.66 13.56
C LEU A 96 5.94 -12.23 12.58
N ALA A 97 5.21 -11.38 11.86
CA ALA A 97 4.24 -11.79 10.85
C ALA A 97 4.90 -12.63 9.73
N TYR A 98 6.08 -12.19 9.24
CA TYR A 98 6.86 -12.93 8.24
C TYR A 98 7.36 -14.27 8.78
N ALA A 99 7.81 -14.34 10.04
CA ALA A 99 8.21 -15.59 10.66
C ALA A 99 7.03 -16.59 10.73
N VAL A 100 5.83 -16.13 11.10
CA VAL A 100 4.60 -16.94 11.08
C VAL A 100 4.20 -17.35 9.67
N GLU A 101 4.39 -16.48 8.68
CA GLU A 101 4.15 -16.75 7.27
C GLU A 101 5.07 -17.86 6.74
N SER A 102 6.35 -17.85 7.12
CA SER A 102 7.34 -18.84 6.68
C SER A 102 6.96 -20.30 7.03
N VAL A 103 6.27 -20.49 8.16
CA VAL A 103 5.76 -21.81 8.61
C VAL A 103 4.44 -22.18 7.90
N ASN A 104 3.94 -21.32 7.02
CA ASN A 104 2.66 -21.46 6.32
C ASN A 104 1.47 -21.68 7.28
N LEU A 105 1.56 -21.13 8.50
CA LEU A 105 0.55 -21.34 9.54
C LEU A 105 -0.82 -20.82 9.11
N HIS A 106 -0.84 -19.66 8.47
CA HIS A 106 -2.05 -19.04 7.90
C HIS A 106 -2.76 -19.96 6.91
N ARG A 107 -2.02 -20.67 6.03
CA ARG A 107 -2.60 -21.63 5.07
C ARG A 107 -3.20 -22.85 5.76
N ARG A 108 -2.54 -23.37 6.81
CA ARG A 108 -3.07 -24.49 7.60
C ARG A 108 -4.37 -24.12 8.29
N ILE A 109 -4.41 -22.93 8.91
CA ILE A 109 -5.61 -22.41 9.59
C ILE A 109 -6.73 -22.15 8.57
N ALA A 110 -6.42 -21.54 7.43
CA ALA A 110 -7.39 -21.28 6.37
C ALA A 110 -8.03 -22.57 5.86
N LEU A 111 -7.22 -23.59 5.55
CA LEU A 111 -7.71 -24.89 5.09
C LEU A 111 -8.52 -25.61 6.17
N PHE A 112 -8.10 -25.53 7.44
CA PHE A 112 -8.86 -26.09 8.56
C PHE A 112 -10.23 -25.44 8.71
N VAL A 113 -10.31 -24.11 8.67
CA VAL A 113 -11.58 -23.37 8.73
C VAL A 113 -12.46 -23.68 7.53
N LEU A 114 -11.90 -23.72 6.31
CA LEU A 114 -12.62 -24.12 5.10
C LEU A 114 -13.17 -25.54 5.19
N SER A 115 -12.42 -26.48 5.79
CA SER A 115 -12.89 -27.85 6.00
C SER A 115 -14.05 -27.94 7.01
N LEU A 116 -14.09 -27.04 8.01
CA LEU A 116 -15.14 -27.00 9.03
C LEU A 116 -16.44 -26.38 8.52
N VAL A 117 -16.33 -25.39 7.63
CA VAL A 117 -17.46 -24.56 7.15
C VAL A 117 -18.29 -25.25 6.06
N GLY A 118 -17.77 -26.33 5.45
CA GLY A 118 -18.49 -27.18 4.49
C GLY A 118 -18.58 -26.60 3.06
N THR A 119 -19.07 -27.42 2.12
CA THR A 119 -19.10 -27.17 0.65
C THR A 119 -20.19 -26.21 0.16
N SER A 120 -20.89 -25.51 1.06
CA SER A 120 -21.92 -24.56 0.65
C SER A 120 -21.30 -23.22 0.23
N SER A 121 -21.50 -22.83 -1.03
CA SER A 121 -20.90 -21.65 -1.68
C SER A 121 -20.96 -20.35 -0.85
N LYS A 122 -22.06 -20.10 -0.12
CA LYS A 122 -22.22 -18.91 0.73
C LYS A 122 -21.33 -18.95 1.98
N TRP A 123 -21.19 -20.13 2.57
CA TRP A 123 -20.42 -20.35 3.78
C TRP A 123 -18.92 -20.36 3.49
N SER A 124 -18.50 -20.95 2.37
CA SER A 124 -17.09 -20.91 1.94
C SER A 124 -16.60 -19.48 1.69
N MET A 125 -17.43 -18.61 1.08
CA MET A 125 -17.11 -17.17 0.94
C MET A 125 -17.00 -16.47 2.29
N ALA A 126 -17.94 -16.69 3.22
CA ALA A 126 -17.89 -16.10 4.55
C ALA A 126 -16.64 -16.55 5.34
N GLY A 127 -16.26 -17.83 5.20
CA GLY A 127 -15.03 -18.36 5.78
C GLY A 127 -13.78 -17.68 5.23
N ILE A 128 -13.70 -17.48 3.92
CA ILE A 128 -12.57 -16.76 3.29
C ILE A 128 -12.52 -15.32 3.77
N MET A 129 -13.65 -14.61 3.80
CA MET A 129 -13.69 -13.22 4.28
C MET A 129 -13.29 -13.11 5.75
N GLY A 130 -13.75 -14.02 6.61
CA GLY A 130 -13.42 -14.05 8.04
C GLY A 130 -11.94 -14.34 8.29
N VAL A 131 -11.38 -15.34 7.61
CA VAL A 131 -9.95 -15.65 7.73
C VAL A 131 -9.11 -14.50 7.16
N THR A 132 -9.54 -13.87 6.07
CA THR A 132 -8.86 -12.70 5.50
C THR A 132 -8.88 -11.53 6.48
N ALA A 133 -10.01 -11.25 7.13
CA ALA A 133 -10.12 -10.17 8.11
C ALA A 133 -9.22 -10.41 9.33
N PHE A 134 -9.19 -11.64 9.85
CA PHE A 134 -8.34 -12.00 10.98
C PHE A 134 -6.85 -11.93 10.63
N LEU A 135 -6.47 -12.43 9.44
CA LEU A 135 -5.09 -12.33 8.96
C LEU A 135 -4.70 -10.88 8.66
N SER A 136 -5.62 -10.05 8.14
CA SER A 136 -5.39 -8.63 7.84
C SER A 136 -5.19 -7.78 9.08
N MET A 137 -5.62 -8.23 10.27
CA MET A 137 -5.32 -7.53 11.51
C MET A 137 -3.82 -7.63 11.85
N TRP A 138 -3.21 -8.82 11.71
CA TRP A 138 -1.82 -9.07 12.12
C TRP A 138 -0.81 -9.01 10.98
N MET A 139 -1.24 -9.14 9.72
CA MET A 139 -0.40 -9.02 8.54
C MET A 139 -0.60 -7.67 7.87
N ASN A 140 0.42 -7.18 7.17
CA ASN A 140 0.25 -6.05 6.27
C ASN A 140 -0.76 -6.42 5.18
N ASN A 141 -1.71 -5.52 4.87
CA ASN A 141 -2.81 -5.73 3.92
C ASN A 141 -2.34 -6.31 2.57
N THR A 142 -1.15 -5.91 2.12
CA THR A 142 -0.54 -6.44 0.88
C THR A 142 -0.21 -7.93 0.99
N ALA A 143 0.34 -8.38 2.13
CA ALA A 143 0.70 -9.77 2.36
C ALA A 143 -0.56 -10.65 2.52
N ALA A 144 -1.54 -10.18 3.29
CA ALA A 144 -2.82 -10.87 3.44
C ALA A 144 -3.53 -11.09 2.08
N THR A 145 -3.49 -10.07 1.21
CA THR A 145 -4.05 -10.17 -0.15
C THR A 145 -3.31 -11.23 -0.98
N SER A 146 -1.98 -11.21 -0.97
CA SER A 146 -1.15 -12.18 -1.72
C SER A 146 -1.45 -13.63 -1.34
N SER A 147 -1.59 -13.93 -0.05
CA SER A 147 -1.91 -15.27 0.45
C SER A 147 -3.31 -15.77 0.04
N MET A 148 -4.26 -14.86 -0.18
CA MET A 148 -5.64 -15.18 -0.53
C MET A 148 -5.88 -15.34 -2.03
N ILE A 149 -5.01 -14.79 -2.90
CA ILE A 149 -5.09 -14.98 -4.37
C ILE A 149 -5.23 -16.46 -4.76
N PRO A 150 -4.36 -17.40 -4.31
CA PRO A 150 -4.49 -18.81 -4.70
C PRO A 150 -5.77 -19.47 -4.16
N VAL A 151 -6.22 -19.08 -2.96
CA VAL A 151 -7.46 -19.60 -2.36
C VAL A 151 -8.68 -19.11 -3.16
N ALA A 152 -8.70 -17.83 -3.53
CA ALA A 152 -9.75 -17.26 -4.36
C ALA A 152 -9.81 -17.94 -5.74
N MET A 153 -8.66 -18.16 -6.38
CA MET A 153 -8.59 -18.89 -7.66
C MET A 153 -9.11 -20.33 -7.56
N ALA A 154 -8.82 -21.04 -6.46
CA ALA A 154 -9.34 -22.39 -6.25
C ALA A 154 -10.87 -22.39 -6.14
N VAL A 155 -11.46 -21.42 -5.43
CA VAL A 155 -12.92 -21.31 -5.30
C VAL A 155 -13.58 -20.91 -6.63
N THR A 156 -13.00 -19.99 -7.40
CA THR A 156 -13.57 -19.60 -8.70
C THR A 156 -13.57 -20.77 -9.68
N ASN A 157 -12.54 -21.61 -9.68
CA ASN A 157 -12.48 -22.80 -10.53
C ASN A 157 -13.57 -23.82 -10.17
N GLU A 158 -13.83 -24.04 -8.88
CA GLU A 158 -14.93 -24.89 -8.42
C GLU A 158 -16.29 -24.32 -8.84
N LEU A 159 -16.52 -23.01 -8.71
CA LEU A 159 -17.77 -22.39 -9.15
C LEU A 159 -17.98 -22.50 -10.66
N GLU A 160 -16.92 -22.39 -11.46
CA GLU A 160 -16.99 -22.61 -12.91
C GLU A 160 -17.31 -24.08 -13.25
N SER A 161 -16.77 -25.04 -12.50
CA SER A 161 -17.07 -26.46 -12.66
C SER A 161 -18.55 -26.75 -12.37
N TYR A 162 -19.10 -26.22 -11.26
CA TYR A 162 -20.52 -26.32 -10.93
C TYR A 162 -21.41 -25.64 -11.97
N SER A 163 -21.00 -24.49 -12.50
CA SER A 163 -21.74 -23.77 -13.55
C SER A 163 -21.79 -24.55 -14.87
N LYS A 164 -20.66 -25.11 -15.32
CA LYS A 164 -20.59 -25.94 -16.54
C LYS A 164 -21.44 -27.20 -16.42
N VAL A 165 -21.41 -27.85 -15.26
CA VAL A 165 -22.27 -29.02 -14.99
C VAL A 165 -23.74 -28.59 -15.04
N ALA A 166 -24.14 -27.54 -14.32
CA ALA A 166 -25.53 -27.07 -14.31
C ALA A 166 -26.06 -26.69 -15.71
N ILE A 167 -25.25 -26.04 -16.55
CA ILE A 167 -25.61 -25.70 -17.93
C ILE A 167 -25.73 -26.96 -18.81
N THR A 168 -24.83 -27.94 -18.63
CA THR A 168 -24.89 -29.21 -19.37
C THR A 168 -26.13 -30.02 -19.00
N THR A 169 -26.52 -30.04 -17.72
CA THR A 169 -27.76 -30.71 -17.27
C THR A 169 -29.01 -29.96 -17.72
N ALA A 170 -28.95 -28.63 -17.89
CA ALA A 170 -30.06 -27.81 -18.39
C ALA A 170 -30.27 -27.92 -19.91
N ASN A 171 -29.20 -28.11 -20.69
CA ASN A 171 -29.24 -28.32 -22.15
C ASN A 171 -29.39 -29.80 -22.56
N GLY A 172 -29.42 -30.73 -21.60
CA GLY A 172 -29.55 -32.18 -21.83
C GLY A 172 -31.00 -32.70 -21.92
N LYS A 173 -31.96 -31.82 -22.23
CA LYS A 173 -33.30 -32.19 -22.71
C LYS A 173 -33.44 -31.81 -24.17
#